data_AF-A0A2M9DZU1-F1
#
_entry.id   AF-A0A2M9DZU1-F1
#
_cell.length_a   1.000
_cell.length_b   1.000
_cell.length_c   1.000
_cell.angle_alpha   90.00
_cell.angle_beta   90.00
_cell.angle_gamma   90.00
#
_symmetry.space_group_name_H-M   'P 1'
#
loop_
_entity.id
_entity.type
_entity.pdbx_description
1 polymer ?
#
loop_
_entity_poly.entity_id
_entity_poly.type
_entity_poly.pdbx_seq_one_letter_code
_entity_poly.pdbx_strand_id
1 'polypeptide(L)'
;MKIVRVETLISRGAFANSPEWAALRDEVHTAVRAADWPPGSGSFTIRPESGKKRGEGNGVKPIKDETIRRLVRSGLNHKARTAAGQPVLHNEWVAEAPWPVGERIRPGNMDAAYYCDEGIVCLEWETGNISSSHRSLNKMCLGLLQGAIKAGILVVPSRALYPYLTDRIGNIAELEPYFPVWSATPCEEGILEIVVIEHDATSDTVPRIPKGTDGRAQV
;
A
#
# COMPACT_ATOMS: atom_id res chain seq x y z
N MET A 1 7.11 -9.77 -8.07
CA MET A 1 5.92 -10.34 -7.38
C MET A 1 4.71 -10.25 -8.28
N LYS A 2 3.69 -11.08 -8.03
CA LYS A 2 2.46 -11.07 -8.84
C LYS A 2 1.31 -10.42 -8.09
N ILE A 3 0.48 -9.70 -8.84
CA ILE A 3 -0.84 -9.26 -8.40
C ILE A 3 -1.81 -10.37 -8.81
N VAL A 4 -2.37 -11.07 -7.82
CA VAL A 4 -3.26 -12.22 -8.08
C VAL A 4 -4.73 -11.81 -8.17
N ARG A 5 -5.08 -10.64 -7.63
CA ARG A 5 -6.45 -10.13 -7.60
C ARG A 5 -6.42 -8.62 -7.38
N VAL A 6 -7.34 -7.90 -8.02
CA VAL A 6 -7.62 -6.49 -7.71
C VAL A 6 -9.11 -6.37 -7.47
N GLU A 7 -9.47 -5.93 -6.26
CA GLU A 7 -10.85 -5.71 -5.86
C GLU A 7 -11.16 -4.22 -5.90
N THR A 8 -11.93 -3.81 -6.89
CA THR A 8 -12.42 -2.43 -7.01
C THR A 8 -13.72 -2.30 -6.21
N LEU A 9 -13.63 -1.74 -5.00
CA LEU A 9 -14.77 -1.58 -4.10
C LEU A 9 -15.65 -0.37 -4.46
N ILE A 10 -15.02 0.69 -4.99
CA ILE A 10 -15.66 1.91 -5.47
C ILE A 10 -15.00 2.30 -6.80
N SER A 11 -15.81 2.65 -7.79
CA SER A 11 -15.39 3.28 -9.04
C SER A 11 -16.53 4.16 -9.53
N ARG A 12 -16.43 5.47 -9.32
CA ARG A 12 -17.49 6.45 -9.61
C ARG A 12 -16.92 7.76 -10.14
N GLY A 13 -17.71 8.47 -10.93
CA GLY A 13 -17.36 9.80 -11.46
C GLY A 13 -16.50 9.78 -12.72
N ALA A 14 -16.10 10.97 -13.17
CA ALA A 14 -15.36 11.15 -14.42
C ALA A 14 -13.90 10.68 -14.27
N PHE A 15 -13.28 10.98 -13.12
CA PHE A 15 -11.90 10.57 -12.85
C PHE A 15 -11.69 9.05 -12.93
N ALA A 16 -12.65 8.25 -12.45
CA ALA A 16 -12.57 6.78 -12.51
C ALA A 16 -12.53 6.21 -13.93
N ASN A 17 -12.98 6.99 -14.92
CA ASN A 17 -12.98 6.63 -16.33
C ASN A 17 -11.92 7.41 -17.14
N SER A 18 -11.07 8.19 -16.47
CA SER A 18 -10.12 9.06 -17.15
C SER A 18 -8.88 8.27 -17.63
N PRO A 19 -8.24 8.71 -18.73
CA PRO A 19 -6.95 8.17 -19.15
C PRO A 19 -5.86 8.34 -18.09
N GLU A 20 -5.94 9.42 -17.31
CA GLU A 20 -5.01 9.69 -16.24
C GLU A 20 -5.09 8.64 -15.12
N TRP A 21 -6.29 8.32 -14.65
CA TRP A 21 -6.46 7.25 -13.67
C TRP A 21 -5.95 5.91 -14.22
N ALA A 22 -6.24 5.59 -15.47
CA ALA A 22 -5.75 4.38 -16.10
C ALA A 22 -4.21 4.32 -16.11
N ALA A 23 -3.54 5.45 -16.40
CA ALA A 23 -2.08 5.54 -16.37
C ALA A 23 -1.51 5.43 -14.95
N LEU A 24 -2.09 6.13 -13.97
CA LEU A 24 -1.65 6.06 -12.56
C LEU A 24 -1.83 4.66 -11.97
N ARG A 25 -2.96 4.03 -12.27
CA ARG A 25 -3.24 2.66 -11.85
C ARG A 25 -2.23 1.68 -12.44
N ASP A 26 -1.90 1.82 -13.72
CA ASP A 26 -0.89 0.98 -14.36
C ASP A 26 0.52 1.22 -13.79
N GLU A 27 0.87 2.49 -13.50
CA GLU A 27 2.13 2.82 -12.83
C GLU A 27 2.24 2.15 -11.46
N VAL A 28 1.19 2.24 -10.62
CA VAL A 28 1.14 1.58 -9.31
C VAL A 28 1.26 0.06 -9.45
N HIS A 29 0.49 -0.55 -10.35
CA HIS A 29 0.57 -1.99 -10.56
C HIS A 29 1.93 -2.44 -11.07
N THR A 30 2.58 -1.65 -11.93
CA THR A 30 3.93 -1.91 -12.42
C THR A 30 4.95 -1.81 -11.28
N ALA A 31 4.87 -0.77 -10.45
CA ALA A 31 5.74 -0.61 -9.29
C ALA A 31 5.60 -1.77 -8.30
N VAL A 32 4.36 -2.18 -7.99
CA VAL A 32 4.06 -3.33 -7.12
C VAL A 32 4.66 -4.61 -7.70
N ARG A 33 4.44 -4.90 -8.98
CA ARG A 33 4.96 -6.13 -9.61
C ARG A 33 6.49 -6.20 -9.64
N ALA A 34 7.14 -5.05 -9.72
CA ALA A 34 8.59 -4.95 -9.83
C ALA A 34 9.34 -5.20 -8.50
N ALA A 35 8.63 -5.33 -7.38
CA ALA A 35 9.24 -5.78 -6.14
C ALA A 35 9.77 -7.22 -6.29
N ASP A 36 11.06 -7.41 -5.97
CA ASP A 36 11.76 -8.68 -6.05
C ASP A 36 12.37 -9.08 -4.71
N TRP A 37 12.65 -10.38 -4.58
CA TRP A 37 13.37 -10.91 -3.42
C TRP A 37 14.07 -12.21 -3.82
N PRO A 38 15.41 -12.30 -3.62
CA PRO A 38 16.32 -11.25 -3.13
C PRO A 38 16.41 -10.03 -4.06
N PRO A 39 16.90 -8.87 -3.57
CA PRO A 39 17.02 -7.67 -4.38
C PRO A 39 17.85 -7.91 -5.65
N GLY A 40 17.34 -7.48 -6.80
CA GLY A 40 18.00 -7.63 -8.11
C GLY A 40 17.83 -9.01 -8.76
N SER A 41 17.04 -9.90 -8.17
CA SER A 41 16.75 -11.22 -8.76
C SER A 41 15.73 -11.18 -9.89
N GLY A 42 14.95 -10.09 -10.01
CA GLY A 42 13.89 -9.97 -11.01
C GLY A 42 12.64 -10.82 -10.74
N SER A 43 12.59 -11.54 -9.61
CA SER A 43 11.45 -12.35 -9.17
C SER A 43 11.29 -12.24 -7.65
N PHE A 44 10.07 -12.32 -7.15
CA PHE A 44 9.82 -12.35 -5.72
C PHE A 44 9.71 -13.79 -5.24
N THR A 45 10.83 -14.37 -4.85
CA THR A 45 10.90 -15.72 -4.28
C THR A 45 10.96 -15.63 -2.76
N ILE A 46 9.98 -16.18 -2.05
CA ILE A 46 9.93 -16.10 -0.58
C ILE A 46 10.45 -17.37 0.09
N ARG A 47 11.11 -17.24 1.24
CA ARG A 47 11.48 -18.38 2.07
C ARG A 47 10.23 -18.92 2.78
N PRO A 48 9.86 -20.20 2.63
CA PRO A 48 8.59 -20.74 3.12
C PRO A 48 8.61 -21.11 4.61
N GLU A 49 9.11 -20.21 5.45
CA GLU A 49 9.14 -20.38 6.91
C GLU A 49 7.92 -19.72 7.56
N SER A 50 7.45 -20.29 8.68
CA SER A 50 6.23 -19.79 9.31
C SER A 50 6.47 -18.44 9.97
N GLY A 51 5.67 -17.45 9.59
CA GLY A 51 5.62 -16.12 10.20
C GLY A 51 5.35 -16.09 11.70
N LYS A 52 4.66 -17.12 12.20
CA LYS A 52 4.18 -17.28 13.58
C LYS A 52 5.23 -17.84 14.53
N LYS A 53 6.25 -18.51 13.99
CA LYS A 53 7.27 -19.16 14.80
C LYS A 53 8.38 -18.17 15.15
N ARG A 54 8.92 -18.31 16.36
CA ARG A 54 10.01 -17.47 16.86
C ARG A 54 11.28 -17.70 16.02
N GLY A 55 11.90 -16.63 15.55
CA GLY A 55 13.11 -16.70 14.73
C GLY A 55 12.90 -17.15 13.27
N GLU A 56 11.65 -17.41 12.86
CA GLU A 56 11.26 -17.83 11.52
C GLU A 56 10.43 -16.77 10.81
N GLY A 57 10.23 -16.95 9.50
CA GLY A 57 9.35 -16.12 8.68
C GLY A 57 9.98 -14.80 8.25
N ASN A 58 9.22 -14.03 7.48
CA ASN A 58 9.73 -12.90 6.72
C ASN A 58 9.15 -11.58 7.25
N GLY A 59 9.99 -10.54 7.29
CA GLY A 59 9.52 -9.16 7.38
C GLY A 59 8.82 -8.70 6.11
N VAL A 60 8.34 -7.46 6.13
CA VAL A 60 7.57 -6.87 5.03
C VAL A 60 8.07 -5.51 4.58
N LYS A 61 8.87 -4.83 5.42
CA LYS A 61 9.33 -3.47 5.15
C LYS A 61 10.10 -3.35 3.82
N PRO A 62 11.06 -4.23 3.48
CA PRO A 62 11.78 -4.13 2.20
C PRO A 62 10.88 -4.23 0.97
N ILE A 63 9.77 -4.97 1.09
CA ILE A 63 8.80 -5.14 0.00
C ILE A 63 8.07 -3.83 -0.29
N LYS A 64 7.62 -3.16 0.77
CA LYS A 64 7.00 -1.84 0.69
C LYS A 64 7.99 -0.81 0.15
N ASP A 65 9.17 -0.74 0.75
CA ASP A 65 10.16 0.29 0.47
C ASP A 65 10.57 0.30 -1.01
N GLU A 66 10.69 -0.88 -1.63
CA GLU A 66 11.00 -0.99 -3.06
C GLU A 66 9.88 -0.44 -3.96
N THR A 67 8.62 -0.70 -3.63
CA THR A 67 7.48 -0.15 -4.37
C THR A 67 7.44 1.37 -4.24
N ILE A 68 7.58 1.90 -3.01
CA ILE A 68 7.56 3.34 -2.75
C ILE A 68 8.74 4.03 -3.45
N ARG A 69 9.93 3.41 -3.45
CA ARG A 69 11.13 3.93 -4.14
C ARG A 69 10.92 4.06 -5.65
N ARG A 70 10.16 3.14 -6.27
CA ARG A 70 9.85 3.18 -7.71
C ARG A 70 8.86 4.28 -8.07
N LEU A 71 7.89 4.52 -7.21
CA LEU A 71 6.90 5.59 -7.39
C LEU A 71 7.53 6.96 -7.14
N VAL A 72 8.22 7.13 -6.01
CA VAL A 72 8.78 8.41 -5.55
C VAL A 72 10.16 8.65 -6.18
N ARG A 73 10.18 8.98 -7.47
CA ARG A 73 11.42 9.15 -8.27
C ARG A 73 12.34 10.26 -7.75
N SER A 74 11.79 11.27 -7.08
CA SER A 74 12.59 12.31 -6.42
C SER A 74 13.42 11.79 -5.24
N GLY A 75 13.03 10.64 -4.68
CA GLY A 75 13.63 10.07 -3.47
C GLY A 75 13.33 10.85 -2.18
N LEU A 76 12.57 11.94 -2.26
CA LEU A 76 12.27 12.79 -1.11
C LEU A 76 10.89 12.48 -0.54
N ASN A 77 10.82 12.28 0.78
CA ASN A 77 9.54 12.27 1.49
C ASN A 77 9.00 13.69 1.68
N HIS A 78 7.74 13.79 2.07
CA HIS A 78 7.05 15.07 2.25
C HIS A 78 7.81 16.01 3.21
N LYS A 79 8.32 15.49 4.33
CA LYS A 79 9.06 16.29 5.32
C LYS A 79 10.37 16.85 4.77
N ALA A 80 11.13 16.06 4.01
CA ALA A 80 12.38 16.50 3.40
C ALA A 80 12.12 17.55 2.31
N ARG A 81 11.07 17.38 1.50
CA ARG A 81 10.67 18.36 0.48
C ARG A 81 10.30 19.71 1.10
N THR A 82 9.45 19.70 2.12
CA THR A 82 9.04 20.96 2.78
C THR A 82 10.19 21.63 3.49
N ALA A 83 11.09 20.87 4.14
CA ALA A 83 12.30 21.42 4.75
C ALA A 83 13.26 22.05 3.72
N ALA A 84 13.29 21.54 2.50
CA ALA A 84 14.07 22.09 1.39
C ALA A 84 13.39 23.30 0.71
N GLY A 85 12.21 23.74 1.19
CA GLY A 85 11.44 24.82 0.56
C GLY A 85 10.88 24.46 -0.81
N GLN A 86 10.87 23.17 -1.17
CA GLN A 86 10.36 22.71 -2.45
C GLN A 86 8.84 22.53 -2.37
N PRO A 87 8.06 23.13 -3.29
CA PRO A 87 6.62 22.92 -3.33
C PRO A 87 6.34 21.44 -3.62
N VAL A 88 5.29 20.87 -3.03
CA VAL A 88 4.76 19.57 -3.44
C VAL A 88 4.45 19.67 -4.93
N LEU A 89 5.19 18.92 -5.75
CA LEU A 89 5.07 19.04 -7.19
C LEU A 89 3.80 18.35 -7.64
N HIS A 90 3.11 19.03 -8.53
CA HIS A 90 2.01 18.48 -9.28
C HIS A 90 2.54 17.39 -10.22
N ASN A 91 1.75 16.35 -10.43
CA ASN A 91 2.09 15.19 -11.25
C ASN A 91 3.30 14.38 -10.74
N GLU A 92 3.48 14.31 -9.42
CA GLU A 92 4.53 13.51 -8.79
C GLU A 92 4.04 12.72 -7.57
N TRP A 93 4.66 11.55 -7.36
CA TRP A 93 4.53 10.78 -6.13
C TRP A 93 5.43 11.34 -5.03
N VAL A 94 4.91 11.40 -3.82
CA VAL A 94 5.62 11.82 -2.61
C VAL A 94 5.37 10.79 -1.50
N ALA A 95 6.44 10.34 -0.84
CA ALA A 95 6.35 9.44 0.30
C ALA A 95 5.93 10.18 1.59
N GLU A 96 5.25 9.48 2.49
CA GLU A 96 4.92 9.97 3.83
C GLU A 96 4.14 11.30 3.83
N ALA A 97 3.25 11.49 2.86
CA ALA A 97 2.41 12.68 2.77
C ALA A 97 1.32 12.69 3.85
N PRO A 98 1.05 13.84 4.51
CA PRO A 98 0.01 13.92 5.53
C PRO A 98 -1.38 13.73 4.90
N TRP A 99 -2.28 13.07 5.62
CA TRP A 99 -3.67 12.94 5.17
C TRP A 99 -4.35 14.30 5.08
N PRO A 100 -5.11 14.58 4.00
CA PRO A 100 -5.86 15.83 3.82
C PRO A 100 -7.17 15.88 4.62
N VAL A 101 -7.28 15.07 5.69
CA VAL A 101 -8.47 14.95 6.55
C VAL A 101 -8.07 14.94 8.02
N GLY A 102 -9.03 15.22 8.91
CA GLY A 102 -8.80 15.21 10.37
C GLY A 102 -8.19 16.51 10.88
N GLU A 103 -8.94 17.61 10.76
CA GLU A 103 -8.49 18.97 11.09
C GLU A 103 -7.91 19.12 12.51
N ARG A 104 -8.53 18.47 13.50
CA ARG A 104 -8.10 18.54 14.91
C ARG A 104 -7.05 17.50 15.29
N ILE A 105 -7.23 16.26 14.80
CA ILE A 105 -6.31 15.14 15.03
C ILE A 105 -6.11 14.47 13.68
N ARG A 106 -4.94 14.72 13.08
CA ARG A 106 -4.62 14.13 11.78
C ARG A 106 -4.27 12.67 11.94
N PRO A 107 -4.75 11.79 11.04
CA PRO A 107 -4.23 10.44 10.94
C PRO A 107 -2.73 10.44 10.62
N GLY A 108 -2.05 9.34 10.92
CA GLY A 108 -0.68 9.13 10.45
C GLY A 108 -0.61 9.13 8.91
N ASN A 109 0.52 9.59 8.37
CA ASN A 109 0.75 9.87 6.95
C ASN A 109 0.40 8.69 6.02
N MET A 110 0.10 9.02 4.76
CA MET A 110 0.01 8.09 3.64
C MET A 110 1.39 7.50 3.33
N ASP A 111 1.48 6.22 2.95
CA ASP A 111 2.77 5.65 2.53
C ASP A 111 3.29 6.36 1.27
N ALA A 112 2.42 6.57 0.28
CA ALA A 112 2.68 7.48 -0.84
C ALA A 112 1.40 8.20 -1.29
N ALA A 113 1.57 9.41 -1.81
CA ALA A 113 0.51 10.18 -2.42
C ALA A 113 0.96 10.76 -3.76
N TYR A 114 0.09 10.74 -4.76
CA TYR A 114 0.25 11.45 -6.02
C TYR A 114 -0.69 12.65 -6.03
N TYR A 115 -0.18 13.81 -6.44
CA TYR A 115 -0.94 15.06 -6.51
C TYR A 115 -1.22 15.39 -7.97
N CYS A 116 -2.48 15.30 -8.41
CA CYS A 116 -2.95 15.73 -9.73
C CYS A 116 -3.97 16.87 -9.63
N ASP A 117 -4.43 17.37 -10.79
CA ASP A 117 -5.21 18.62 -10.87
C ASP A 117 -6.61 18.35 -10.31
N GLU A 118 -7.04 17.11 -10.46
CA GLU A 118 -8.29 16.54 -9.98
C GLU A 118 -8.21 16.29 -8.47
N GLY A 119 -7.04 15.94 -7.92
CA GLY A 119 -6.83 15.81 -6.49
C GLY A 119 -5.75 14.80 -6.11
N ILE A 120 -5.94 14.13 -4.97
CA ILE A 120 -4.92 13.26 -4.39
C ILE A 120 -5.25 11.79 -4.67
N VAL A 121 -4.27 11.03 -5.16
CA VAL A 121 -4.32 9.56 -5.20
C VAL A 121 -3.45 9.02 -4.07
N CYS A 122 -4.05 8.22 -3.20
CA CYS A 122 -3.40 7.64 -2.03
C CYS A 122 -3.04 6.17 -2.26
N LEU A 123 -1.82 5.80 -1.88
CA LEU A 123 -1.37 4.43 -1.77
C LEU A 123 -1.02 4.13 -0.31
N GLU A 124 -1.60 3.06 0.24
CA GLU A 124 -1.19 2.47 1.50
C GLU A 124 -0.74 1.03 1.25
N TRP A 125 0.34 0.62 1.90
CA TRP A 125 0.84 -0.74 1.84
C TRP A 125 0.72 -1.36 3.21
N GLU A 126 -0.04 -2.46 3.30
CA GLU A 126 -0.21 -3.13 4.57
C GLU A 126 1.03 -3.91 4.98
N THR A 127 1.82 -3.31 5.87
CA THR A 127 2.95 -3.94 6.55
C THR A 127 2.67 -4.26 8.03
N GLY A 128 1.48 -3.91 8.51
CA GLY A 128 1.12 -3.93 9.92
C GLY A 128 0.11 -5.02 10.28
N ASN A 129 -0.30 -5.02 11.54
CA ASN A 129 -1.40 -5.85 12.03
C ASN A 129 -2.69 -5.53 11.27
N ILE A 130 -3.56 -6.52 11.04
CA ILE A 130 -4.88 -6.37 10.37
C ILE A 130 -5.69 -5.13 10.80
N SER A 131 -5.67 -4.75 12.09
CA SER A 131 -6.34 -3.53 12.57
C SER A 131 -5.83 -2.23 11.93
N SER A 132 -4.59 -2.22 11.45
CA SER A 132 -4.01 -1.12 10.67
C SER A 132 -4.62 -1.05 9.27
N SER A 133 -4.86 -2.19 8.63
CA SER A 133 -5.58 -2.24 7.34
C SER A 133 -6.97 -1.61 7.44
N HIS A 134 -7.73 -1.95 8.49
CA HIS A 134 -9.04 -1.32 8.75
C HIS A 134 -8.93 0.19 8.92
N ARG A 135 -7.90 0.65 9.65
CA ARG A 135 -7.64 2.07 9.82
C ARG A 135 -7.29 2.73 8.48
N SER A 136 -6.45 2.13 7.65
CA SER A 136 -6.10 2.66 6.33
C SER A 136 -7.31 2.74 5.39
N LEU A 137 -8.16 1.70 5.35
CA LEU A 137 -9.40 1.75 4.57
C LEU A 137 -10.37 2.81 5.10
N ASN A 138 -10.50 2.96 6.42
CA ASN A 138 -11.33 4.02 7.00
C ASN A 138 -10.79 5.43 6.68
N LYS A 139 -9.46 5.63 6.65
CA LYS A 139 -8.85 6.90 6.20
C LYS A 139 -9.20 7.17 4.73
N MET A 140 -9.07 6.17 3.85
CA MET A 140 -9.44 6.31 2.44
C MET A 140 -10.92 6.62 2.26
N CYS A 141 -11.81 5.88 2.93
CA CYS A 141 -13.25 6.13 2.89
C CYS A 141 -13.61 7.53 3.40
N LEU A 142 -12.98 8.01 4.47
CA LEU A 142 -13.18 9.38 4.94
C LEU A 142 -12.69 10.41 3.91
N GLY A 143 -11.53 10.17 3.30
CA GLY A 143 -11.00 11.02 2.22
C GLY A 143 -11.94 11.10 1.02
N LEU A 144 -12.46 9.95 0.56
CA LEU A 144 -13.41 9.88 -0.56
C LEU A 144 -14.75 10.55 -0.21
N LEU A 145 -15.25 10.30 0.99
CA LEU A 145 -16.49 10.91 1.50
C LEU A 145 -16.42 12.45 1.54
N GLN A 146 -15.25 13.00 1.88
CA GLN A 146 -15.03 14.45 1.93
C GLN A 146 -14.56 15.04 0.59
N GLY A 147 -14.38 14.21 -0.45
CA GLY A 147 -13.77 14.64 -1.72
C GLY A 147 -12.30 15.08 -1.59
N ALA A 148 -11.64 14.75 -0.48
CA ALA A 148 -10.27 15.15 -0.17
C ALA A 148 -9.22 14.29 -0.88
N ILE A 149 -9.60 13.09 -1.34
CA ILE A 149 -8.82 12.26 -2.26
C ILE A 149 -9.71 11.82 -3.43
N LYS A 150 -9.09 11.53 -4.57
CA LYS A 150 -9.77 10.97 -5.76
C LYS A 150 -9.67 9.46 -5.84
N ALA A 151 -8.60 8.87 -5.30
CA ALA A 151 -8.47 7.42 -5.24
C ALA A 151 -7.71 6.97 -3.99
N GLY A 152 -8.08 5.80 -3.47
CA GLY A 152 -7.34 5.08 -2.45
C GLY A 152 -7.01 3.66 -2.95
N ILE A 153 -5.75 3.26 -2.81
CA ILE A 153 -5.25 1.94 -3.19
C ILE A 153 -4.61 1.32 -1.95
N LEU A 154 -5.12 0.17 -1.51
CA LEU A 154 -4.51 -0.62 -0.45
C LEU A 154 -3.84 -1.87 -1.02
N VAL A 155 -2.54 -2.04 -0.81
CA VAL A 155 -1.82 -3.27 -1.16
C VAL A 155 -1.80 -4.22 0.03
N VAL A 156 -2.24 -5.47 -0.17
CA VAL A 156 -2.31 -6.50 0.89
C VAL A 156 -1.83 -7.87 0.40
N PRO A 157 -1.24 -8.71 1.27
CA PRO A 157 -0.86 -10.07 0.92
C PRO A 157 -2.07 -10.99 0.71
N SER A 158 -1.91 -11.94 -0.23
CA SER A 158 -2.81 -13.06 -0.45
C SER A 158 -2.77 -14.07 0.71
N ARG A 159 -3.73 -15.01 0.70
CA ARG A 159 -3.75 -16.14 1.64
C ARG A 159 -2.55 -17.08 1.50
N ALA A 160 -1.93 -17.14 0.33
CA ALA A 160 -0.76 -17.99 0.10
C ALA A 160 0.55 -17.31 0.54
N LEU A 161 0.61 -15.98 0.47
CA LEU A 161 1.78 -15.21 0.92
C LEU A 161 1.77 -15.00 2.45
N TYR A 162 0.61 -14.68 3.02
CA TYR A 162 0.44 -14.34 4.44
C TYR A 162 1.13 -15.31 5.44
N PRO A 163 1.05 -16.64 5.30
CA PRO A 163 1.66 -17.57 6.27
C PRO A 163 3.16 -17.42 6.45
N TYR A 164 3.85 -16.83 5.47
CA TYR A 164 5.29 -16.64 5.46
C TYR A 164 5.73 -15.28 6.00
N LEU A 165 4.80 -14.35 6.20
CA LEU A 165 5.06 -12.99 6.70
C LEU A 165 4.87 -12.92 8.21
N THR A 166 5.44 -11.91 8.86
CA THR A 166 5.31 -11.75 10.32
C THR A 166 3.86 -11.85 10.81
N ASP A 167 3.68 -12.43 12.00
CA ASP A 167 2.36 -12.80 12.51
C ASP A 167 1.36 -11.64 12.56
N ARG A 168 0.08 -11.97 12.32
CA ARG A 168 -1.08 -11.07 12.32
C ARG A 168 -1.05 -9.93 11.31
N ILE A 169 -0.20 -9.99 10.29
CA ILE A 169 -0.25 -9.05 9.17
C ILE A 169 -1.65 -9.01 8.54
N GLY A 170 -2.11 -7.82 8.16
CA GLY A 170 -3.35 -7.67 7.41
C GLY A 170 -3.32 -8.46 6.11
N ASN A 171 -4.41 -9.18 5.81
CA ASN A 171 -4.50 -10.07 4.66
C ASN A 171 -5.91 -10.03 4.07
N ILE A 172 -6.01 -10.40 2.80
CA ILE A 172 -7.28 -10.30 2.06
C ILE A 172 -8.44 -11.04 2.73
N ALA A 173 -8.20 -12.22 3.32
CA ALA A 173 -9.27 -13.04 3.88
C ALA A 173 -9.89 -12.46 5.15
N GLU A 174 -9.13 -11.70 5.94
CA GLU A 174 -9.68 -10.99 7.11
C GLU A 174 -10.41 -9.71 6.70
N LEU A 175 -10.09 -9.11 5.54
CA LEU A 175 -10.72 -7.88 5.05
C LEU A 175 -12.00 -8.11 4.25
N GLU A 176 -12.07 -9.18 3.45
CA GLU A 176 -13.21 -9.49 2.57
C GLU A 176 -14.60 -9.38 3.23
N PRO A 177 -14.83 -9.87 4.47
CA PRO A 177 -16.13 -9.74 5.12
C PRO A 177 -16.61 -8.31 5.33
N TYR A 178 -15.70 -7.33 5.30
CA TYR A 178 -15.97 -5.92 5.53
C TYR A 178 -16.12 -5.10 4.24
N PHE A 179 -15.89 -5.70 3.06
CA PHE A 179 -16.03 -5.02 1.77
C PHE A 179 -17.38 -4.32 1.60
N PRO A 180 -18.53 -4.92 1.98
CA PRO A 180 -19.82 -4.23 1.87
C PRO A 180 -19.87 -2.91 2.64
N VAL A 181 -19.16 -2.79 3.76
CA VAL A 181 -19.09 -1.56 4.56
C VAL A 181 -18.33 -0.47 3.80
N TRP A 182 -17.16 -0.79 3.26
CA TRP A 182 -16.35 0.19 2.53
C TRP A 182 -16.93 0.55 1.16
N SER A 183 -17.49 -0.40 0.42
CA SER A 183 -18.21 -0.15 -0.85
C SER A 183 -19.43 0.76 -0.68
N ALA A 184 -20.04 0.79 0.50
CA ALA A 184 -21.16 1.65 0.80
C ALA A 184 -20.77 3.11 1.07
N THR A 185 -19.48 3.48 1.05
CA THR A 185 -19.02 4.85 1.29
C THR A 185 -19.71 5.83 0.32
N PRO A 186 -20.46 6.83 0.84
CA PRO A 186 -21.03 7.88 0.02
C PRO A 186 -19.94 8.73 -0.63
N CYS A 187 -19.91 8.75 -1.96
CA CYS A 187 -19.06 9.63 -2.75
C CYS A 187 -19.65 9.73 -4.17
N GLU A 188 -19.60 10.93 -4.75
CA GLU A 188 -20.03 11.19 -6.14
C GLU A 188 -18.96 10.78 -7.14
N GLU A 189 -17.70 11.00 -6.78
CA GLU A 189 -16.51 10.65 -7.55
C GLU A 189 -15.47 10.02 -6.62
N GLY A 190 -14.85 8.93 -7.07
CA GLY A 190 -13.85 8.26 -6.27
C GLY A 190 -13.53 6.86 -6.75
N ILE A 191 -12.33 6.39 -6.40
CA ILE A 191 -11.91 5.00 -6.56
C ILE A 191 -11.40 4.45 -5.23
N LEU A 192 -11.77 3.22 -4.90
CA LEU A 192 -11.19 2.45 -3.80
C LEU A 192 -10.82 1.06 -4.32
N GLU A 193 -9.52 0.75 -4.36
CA GLU A 193 -9.02 -0.55 -4.79
C GLU A 193 -8.22 -1.26 -3.70
N ILE A 194 -8.38 -2.58 -3.65
CA ILE A 194 -7.51 -3.47 -2.88
C ILE A 194 -6.73 -4.34 -3.86
N VAL A 195 -5.40 -4.18 -3.84
CA VAL A 195 -4.46 -4.92 -4.69
C VAL A 195 -3.89 -6.08 -3.88
N VAL A 196 -4.20 -7.31 -4.29
CA VAL A 196 -3.78 -8.52 -3.61
C VAL A 196 -2.52 -9.07 -4.25
N ILE A 197 -1.45 -9.13 -3.46
CA ILE A 197 -0.12 -9.56 -3.91
C ILE A 197 0.25 -10.95 -3.42
N GLU A 198 1.05 -11.64 -4.21
CA GLU A 198 1.59 -12.96 -3.87
C GLU A 198 3.02 -13.11 -4.37
N HIS A 199 3.78 -14.02 -3.75
CA HIS A 199 5.10 -14.39 -4.22
C HIS A 199 5.05 -15.10 -5.58
N ASP A 200 6.11 -14.98 -6.35
CA ASP A 200 6.25 -15.65 -7.64
C ASP A 200 6.62 -17.14 -7.44
N ALA A 201 7.46 -17.42 -6.43
CA ALA A 201 7.86 -18.77 -6.04
C ALA A 201 8.24 -18.85 -4.55
N THR A 202 8.42 -20.07 -4.04
CA THR A 202 9.03 -20.34 -2.74
C THR A 202 10.39 -21.01 -2.91
N SER A 203 11.33 -20.78 -1.99
CA SER A 203 12.62 -21.50 -1.95
C SER A 203 13.25 -21.47 -0.56
N ASP A 204 13.86 -22.58 -0.13
CA ASP A 204 14.64 -22.63 1.12
C ASP A 204 16.04 -22.02 0.98
N THR A 205 16.47 -21.74 -0.25
CA THR A 205 17.80 -21.18 -0.56
C THR A 205 17.85 -19.67 -0.58
N VAL A 206 16.69 -18.99 -0.61
CA VAL A 206 16.66 -17.52 -0.52
C VAL A 206 16.76 -17.07 0.95
N PRO A 207 17.41 -15.91 1.20
CA PRO A 207 17.44 -15.31 2.53
C PRO A 207 16.04 -14.97 3.02
N ARG A 208 15.87 -14.94 4.35
CA ARG A 208 14.68 -14.33 4.96
C ARG A 208 14.66 -12.82 4.71
N ILE A 209 13.48 -12.26 4.52
CA ILE A 209 13.31 -10.81 4.61
C ILE A 209 13.50 -10.42 6.09
N PRO A 210 14.43 -9.50 6.42
CA PRO A 210 14.66 -9.09 7.80
C PRO A 210 13.37 -8.58 8.45
N LYS A 211 13.08 -9.06 9.67
CA LYS A 211 12.01 -8.50 10.49
C LYS A 211 12.50 -7.22 11.17
N GLY A 212 11.62 -6.26 11.34
CA GLY A 212 11.90 -5.09 12.18
C GLY A 212 12.01 -5.47 13.65
N THR A 213 12.48 -4.52 14.47
CA THR A 213 12.57 -4.67 15.93
C THR A 213 11.29 -4.22 16.66
N ASP A 214 10.18 -4.05 15.94
CA ASP A 214 8.95 -3.49 16.47
C ASP A 214 8.18 -4.51 17.35
N GLY A 215 7.52 -4.01 18.40
CA GLY A 215 6.69 -4.82 19.30
C GLY A 215 7.48 -5.75 20.23
N ARG A 216 7.19 -7.05 20.21
CA ARG A 216 7.86 -8.08 21.04
C ARG A 216 9.04 -8.75 20.32
N ALA A 217 9.50 -8.20 19.19
CA ALA A 217 10.67 -8.70 18.49
C ALA A 217 11.91 -8.49 19.38
N GLN A 218 12.40 -9.56 20.02
CA GLN A 218 13.73 -9.55 20.62
C GLN A 218 14.76 -9.88 19.54
N VAL A 219 15.85 -9.12 19.54
CA VAL A 219 17.05 -9.28 18.68
C VAL A 219 17.50 -10.73 18.64
#